data_AF-A0A6J6S675-F1
#
_entry.id   AF-A0A6J6S675-F1
#
_cell.length_a   1.000
_cell.length_b   1.000
_cell.length_c   1.000
_cell.angle_alpha   90.00
_cell.angle_beta   90.00
_cell.angle_gamma   90.00
#
_symmetry.space_group_name_H-M   'P 1'
#
loop_
_entity.id
_entity.type
_entity.pdbx_description
1 polymer ?
#
loop_
_entity_poly.entity_id
_entity_poly.type
_entity_poly.pdbx_seq_one_letter_code
_entity_poly.pdbx_strand_id
1 'polypeptide(L)'
;MVDWPLFEATDDATASGDVAVGDGAWTAVHHAFTSPQELDGFDTDPGNAIAWAYDIVCNGNEIGGGSIRIHREDIQRRVFAVMGLAEDEAQEKFGFLLDAFKYGAPPHGGIAFGWDRIVSLLAGVDSIRDVIAFPKSGGGFDPLTAAPAPITPAQRKEAGVDATPAKDLPAQA
;
A
#
# COMPACT_ATOMS: atom_id res chain seq x y z
N MET A 1 7.82 -17.72 2.27
CA MET A 1 8.99 -16.84 2.38
C MET A 1 8.80 -16.02 3.65
N VAL A 2 9.85 -15.89 4.46
CA VAL A 2 9.84 -15.14 5.74
C VAL A 2 11.16 -14.37 5.85
N ASP A 3 11.29 -13.54 6.89
CA ASP A 3 12.50 -12.75 7.18
C ASP A 3 12.86 -11.77 6.05
N TRP A 4 11.84 -11.10 5.52
CA TRP A 4 12.00 -10.02 4.55
C TRP A 4 12.69 -8.80 5.18
N PRO A 5 13.52 -8.06 4.42
CA PRO A 5 13.94 -6.73 4.82
C PRO A 5 12.73 -5.83 5.06
N LEU A 6 12.83 -4.93 6.02
CA LEU A 6 11.76 -3.97 6.34
C LEU A 6 11.68 -2.86 5.28
N PHE A 7 12.85 -2.44 4.78
CA PHE A 7 12.98 -1.37 3.82
C PHE A 7 13.78 -1.81 2.59
N GLU A 8 13.52 -1.14 1.47
CA GLU A 8 14.37 -1.13 0.27
C GLU A 8 14.69 0.31 -0.14
N ALA A 9 15.71 0.49 -0.98
CA ALA A 9 16.08 1.81 -1.45
C ALA A 9 15.00 2.38 -2.39
N THR A 10 14.66 3.66 -2.20
CA THR A 10 13.65 4.35 -3.02
C THR A 10 14.01 4.37 -4.52
N ASP A 11 15.30 4.48 -4.84
CA ASP A 11 15.79 4.45 -6.22
C ASP A 11 15.53 3.09 -6.89
N ASP A 12 15.71 1.99 -6.15
CA ASP A 12 15.48 0.63 -6.63
C ASP A 12 13.98 0.38 -6.87
N ALA A 13 13.13 0.80 -5.93
CA ALA A 13 11.67 0.72 -6.06
C ALA A 13 11.14 1.57 -7.23
N THR A 14 11.67 2.76 -7.42
CA THR A 14 11.27 3.62 -8.55
C THR A 14 11.70 3.00 -9.89
N ALA A 15 12.87 2.35 -9.92
CA ALA A 15 13.35 1.66 -11.12
C ALA A 15 12.55 0.39 -11.46
N SER A 16 11.96 -0.31 -10.47
CA SER A 16 11.04 -1.44 -10.70
C SER A 16 9.64 -1.00 -11.16
N GLY A 17 9.33 0.29 -11.07
CA GLY A 17 8.03 0.85 -11.42
C GLY A 17 7.06 0.99 -10.23
N ASP A 18 7.55 0.78 -9.01
CA ASP A 18 6.80 1.01 -7.79
C ASP A 18 6.85 2.49 -7.36
N VAL A 19 5.91 2.88 -6.51
CA VAL A 19 5.82 4.26 -6.01
C VAL A 19 6.24 4.27 -4.54
N ALA A 20 7.27 5.04 -4.23
CA ALA A 20 7.73 5.20 -2.86
C ALA A 20 6.70 5.92 -1.98
N VAL A 21 6.68 5.59 -0.69
CA VAL A 21 5.69 6.12 0.27
C VAL A 21 5.92 7.61 0.57
N GLY A 22 7.17 8.06 0.54
CA GLY A 22 7.58 9.44 0.75
C GLY A 22 8.89 9.76 0.03
N ASP A 23 9.47 10.92 0.32
CA ASP A 23 10.65 11.44 -0.38
C ASP A 23 11.99 10.98 0.24
N GLY A 24 11.95 10.02 1.17
CA GLY A 24 13.13 9.47 1.83
C GLY A 24 13.94 8.52 0.94
N ALA A 25 15.17 8.20 1.38
CA ALA A 25 16.05 7.25 0.68
C ALA A 25 15.59 5.78 0.78
N TRP A 26 14.63 5.50 1.66
CA TRP A 26 14.10 4.18 1.94
C TRP A 26 12.58 4.16 1.79
N THR A 27 12.04 3.07 1.26
CA THR A 27 10.61 2.78 1.20
C THR A 27 10.32 1.40 1.75
N ALA A 28 9.04 1.06 1.97
CA ALA A 28 8.64 -0.22 2.54
C ALA A 28 8.68 -1.35 1.49
N VAL A 29 9.21 -2.52 1.86
CA VAL A 29 9.16 -3.72 0.99
C VAL A 29 7.73 -4.27 0.88
N HIS A 30 7.02 -4.40 2.00
CA HIS A 30 5.62 -4.87 2.01
C HIS A 30 4.61 -3.73 2.09
N HIS A 31 4.61 -2.98 3.19
CA HIS A 31 3.88 -1.72 3.34
C HIS A 31 4.36 -0.97 4.60
N ALA A 32 4.00 0.29 4.73
CA ALA A 32 4.47 1.16 5.81
C ALA A 32 4.00 0.80 7.23
N PHE A 33 2.99 -0.06 7.40
CA PHE A 33 2.51 -0.46 8.74
C PHE A 33 3.07 -1.81 9.21
N THR A 34 4.06 -2.37 8.49
CA THR A 34 4.66 -3.67 8.82
C THR A 34 5.57 -3.52 10.03
N SER A 35 5.42 -4.39 11.03
CA SER A 35 6.25 -4.34 12.23
C SER A 35 7.69 -4.77 11.94
N PRO A 36 8.71 -4.04 12.44
CA PRO A 36 10.05 -4.59 12.56
C PRO A 36 10.06 -5.79 13.51
N GLN A 37 11.00 -6.72 13.31
CA GLN A 37 11.32 -7.75 14.30
C GLN A 37 12.03 -7.14 15.51
N GLU A 38 13.00 -6.26 15.26
CA GLU A 38 13.72 -5.49 16.28
C GLU A 38 13.25 -4.03 16.29
N LEU A 39 12.60 -3.62 17.38
CA LEU A 39 12.04 -2.26 17.52
C LEU A 39 13.12 -1.20 17.74
N ASP A 40 14.30 -1.61 18.21
CA ASP A 40 15.44 -0.75 18.42
C ASP A 40 16.37 -0.84 17.20
N GLY A 41 16.77 0.31 16.66
CA GLY A 41 17.80 0.38 15.62
C GLY A 41 17.34 0.24 14.17
N PHE A 42 16.08 -0.14 13.90
CA PHE A 42 15.56 -0.23 12.52
C PHE A 42 15.61 1.11 11.77
N ASP A 43 15.60 2.22 12.49
CA ASP A 43 15.68 3.59 11.97
C ASP A 43 17.12 4.12 11.88
N THR A 44 18.06 3.49 12.58
CA THR A 44 19.50 3.83 12.51
C THR A 44 20.25 2.99 11.50
N ASP A 45 19.83 1.74 11.28
CA ASP A 45 20.39 0.80 10.31
C ASP A 45 19.27 0.16 9.47
N PRO A 46 18.55 0.95 8.66
CA PRO A 46 17.38 0.49 7.91
C PRO A 46 17.69 -0.64 6.91
N GLY A 47 18.91 -0.71 6.39
CA GLY A 47 19.31 -1.75 5.44
C GLY A 47 19.39 -3.16 6.03
N ASN A 48 19.57 -3.27 7.35
CA ASN A 48 19.60 -4.56 8.07
C ASN A 48 18.32 -4.83 8.88
N ALA A 49 17.35 -3.92 8.85
CA ALA A 49 16.09 -4.09 9.56
C ALA A 49 15.27 -5.21 8.91
N ILE A 50 14.81 -6.17 9.72
CA ILE A 50 13.99 -7.30 9.26
C ILE A 50 12.54 -7.08 9.69
N ALA A 51 11.60 -7.42 8.81
CA ALA A 51 10.17 -7.33 9.04
C ALA A 51 9.57 -8.62 9.60
N TRP A 52 8.49 -8.49 10.38
CA TRP A 52 7.53 -9.56 10.62
C TRP A 52 6.58 -9.73 9.42
N ALA A 53 7.15 -9.92 8.23
CA ALA A 53 6.42 -10.13 6.97
C ALA A 53 6.60 -11.55 6.44
N TYR A 54 5.61 -12.03 5.70
CA TYR A 54 5.57 -13.39 5.18
C TYR A 54 4.75 -13.48 3.90
N ASP A 55 5.26 -14.27 2.96
CA ASP A 55 4.57 -14.60 1.71
C ASP A 55 4.40 -16.09 1.54
N ILE A 56 3.32 -16.48 0.88
CA ILE A 56 3.07 -17.85 0.43
C ILE A 56 3.29 -17.94 -1.08
N VAL A 57 4.12 -18.91 -1.47
CA VAL A 57 4.52 -19.13 -2.86
C VAL A 57 4.07 -20.51 -3.31
N CYS A 58 3.50 -20.59 -4.51
CA CYS A 58 3.12 -21.84 -5.16
C CYS A 58 3.68 -21.87 -6.58
N ASN A 59 4.50 -22.88 -6.89
CA ASN A 59 5.10 -23.09 -8.21
C ASN A 59 5.78 -21.83 -8.78
N GLY A 60 6.52 -21.09 -7.94
CA GLY A 60 7.20 -19.85 -8.35
C GLY A 60 6.31 -18.61 -8.47
N ASN A 61 5.03 -18.70 -8.10
CA ASN A 61 4.11 -17.56 -8.05
C ASN A 61 3.86 -17.17 -6.60
N GLU A 62 3.97 -15.89 -6.27
CA GLU A 62 3.39 -15.35 -5.05
C GLU A 62 1.86 -15.47 -5.13
N ILE A 63 1.24 -16.13 -4.15
CA ILE A 63 -0.22 -16.31 -4.09
C ILE A 63 -0.86 -15.61 -2.89
N GLY A 64 -0.05 -14.97 -2.06
CA GLY A 64 -0.51 -14.18 -0.93
C GLY A 64 0.64 -13.71 -0.05
N GLY A 65 0.39 -12.63 0.67
CA GLY A 65 1.38 -11.93 1.47
C GLY A 65 0.74 -11.19 2.64
N GLY A 66 1.50 -11.01 3.71
CA GLY A 66 1.00 -10.43 4.95
C GLY A 66 2.09 -10.05 5.92
N SER A 67 1.70 -9.39 7.01
CA SER A 67 2.62 -9.08 8.10
C SER A 67 1.91 -8.89 9.44
N ILE A 68 2.69 -8.96 10.51
CA ILE A 68 2.30 -8.41 11.81
C ILE A 68 2.38 -6.89 11.72
N ARG A 69 1.38 -6.20 12.25
CA ARG A 69 1.22 -4.76 12.10
C ARG A 69 1.77 -4.01 13.31
N ILE A 70 2.25 -2.81 13.04
CA ILE A 70 2.54 -1.82 14.07
C ILE A 70 1.21 -1.40 14.70
N HIS A 71 1.17 -1.39 16.03
CA HIS A 71 0.00 -0.96 16.82
C HIS A 71 0.38 0.12 17.86
N ARG A 72 1.60 0.66 17.76
CA ARG A 72 2.10 1.74 18.60
C ARG A 72 2.43 2.96 17.74
N GLU A 73 1.95 4.11 18.17
CA GLU A 73 2.13 5.38 17.46
C GLU A 73 3.61 5.77 17.32
N ASP A 74 4.40 5.62 18.38
CA ASP A 74 5.82 6.01 18.40
C ASP A 74 6.66 5.21 17.40
N ILE A 75 6.39 3.91 17.27
CA ILE A 75 7.04 3.05 16.27
C ILE A 75 6.60 3.45 14.86
N GLN A 76 5.31 3.68 14.64
CA GLN A 76 4.80 4.06 13.32
C GLN A 76 5.38 5.41 12.84
N ARG A 77 5.51 6.39 13.75
CA ARG A 77 6.13 7.69 13.44
C ARG A 77 7.60 7.55 13.05
N ARG A 78 8.36 6.68 13.73
CA ARG A 78 9.76 6.39 13.36
C ARG A 78 9.87 5.75 11.98
N VAL A 79 8.98 4.79 11.64
CA VAL A 79 8.94 4.19 10.30
C VAL A 79 8.63 5.23 9.22
N PHE A 80 7.67 6.12 9.46
CA PHE A 80 7.37 7.23 8.54
C PHE A 80 8.55 8.20 8.38
N ALA A 81 9.25 8.52 9.46
CA ALA A 81 10.44 9.38 9.41
C ALA A 81 11.56 8.77 8.55
N VAL A 82 11.79 7.45 8.64
CA VAL A 82 12.76 6.74 7.77
C VAL A 82 12.39 6.87 6.29
N MET A 83 11.09 6.86 5.99
CA MET A 83 10.55 7.04 4.63
C MET A 83 10.49 8.52 4.18
N GLY A 84 10.92 9.44 5.03
CA GLY A 84 10.94 10.87 4.71
C GLY A 84 9.58 11.58 4.83
N LEU A 85 8.59 10.99 5.50
CA LEU A 85 7.33 11.66 5.78
C LEU A 85 7.48 12.56 7.00
N ALA A 86 7.19 13.85 6.83
CA ALA A 86 7.17 14.80 7.94
C ALA A 86 6.01 14.51 8.90
N GLU A 87 6.10 14.99 10.14
CA GLU A 87 5.12 14.67 11.19
C GLU A 87 3.72 15.22 10.88
N ASP A 88 3.65 16.43 10.35
CA ASP A 88 2.44 17.10 9.89
C ASP A 88 1.80 16.35 8.71
N GLU A 89 2.61 15.93 7.74
CA GLU A 89 2.18 15.14 6.59
C GLU A 89 1.66 13.75 7.03
N ALA A 90 2.36 13.08 7.94
CA ALA A 90 1.94 11.80 8.49
C ALA A 90 0.62 11.94 9.27
N GLN A 91 0.44 13.03 10.01
CA GLN A 91 -0.81 13.31 10.72
C GLN A 91 -1.95 13.66 9.75
N GLU A 92 -1.69 14.42 8.70
CA GLU A 92 -2.69 14.76 7.69
C GLU A 92 -3.18 13.51 6.93
N LYS A 93 -2.25 12.67 6.48
CA LYS A 93 -2.56 11.48 5.69
C LYS A 93 -3.06 10.28 6.52
N PHE A 94 -2.49 10.07 7.70
CA PHE A 94 -2.67 8.87 8.52
C PHE A 94 -3.13 9.13 9.96
N GLY A 95 -3.47 10.38 10.31
CA GLY A 95 -3.83 10.77 11.68
C GLY A 95 -4.97 9.95 12.27
N PHE A 96 -5.97 9.59 11.46
CA PHE A 96 -7.08 8.73 11.92
C PHE A 96 -6.61 7.37 12.45
N LEU A 97 -5.56 6.78 11.86
CA LEU A 97 -4.98 5.52 12.28
C LEU A 97 -4.04 5.70 13.47
N LEU A 98 -3.19 6.74 13.43
CA LEU A 98 -2.26 7.07 14.52
C LEU A 98 -3.01 7.38 15.83
N ASP A 99 -4.13 8.12 15.73
CA ASP A 99 -4.99 8.40 16.87
C ASP A 99 -5.69 7.15 17.38
N ALA A 100 -6.08 6.22 16.50
CA ALA A 100 -6.68 4.95 16.90
C ALA A 100 -5.73 4.10 17.78
N PHE A 101 -4.42 4.15 17.54
CA PHE A 101 -3.44 3.46 18.38
C PHE A 101 -3.44 3.94 19.84
N LYS A 102 -3.77 5.21 20.08
CA LYS A 102 -3.84 5.80 21.44
C LYS A 102 -4.96 5.20 22.29
N TYR A 103 -5.97 4.58 21.66
CA TYR A 103 -7.13 3.99 22.35
C TYR A 103 -6.98 2.49 22.62
N GLY A 104 -5.76 1.95 22.56
CA GLY A 104 -5.46 0.57 22.93
C GLY A 104 -5.62 -0.42 21.77
N ALA A 105 -5.04 -0.10 20.61
CA ALA A 105 -5.00 -1.05 19.50
C ALA A 105 -4.24 -2.33 19.90
N PRO A 106 -4.84 -3.52 19.76
CA PRO A 106 -4.20 -4.78 20.14
C PRO A 106 -3.09 -5.14 19.15
N PRO A 107 -2.14 -6.02 19.54
CA PRO A 107 -1.30 -6.71 18.58
C PRO A 107 -2.16 -7.42 17.53
N HIS A 108 -1.90 -7.16 16.26
CA HIS A 108 -2.69 -7.69 15.16
C HIS A 108 -1.82 -7.97 13.93
N GLY A 109 -2.29 -8.86 13.09
CA GLY A 109 -1.63 -9.28 11.86
C GLY A 109 -2.67 -9.82 10.89
N GLY A 110 -2.28 -9.95 9.63
CA GLY A 110 -3.19 -10.44 8.60
C GLY A 110 -2.47 -10.93 7.37
N ILE A 111 -3.24 -11.40 6.41
CA ILE A 111 -2.74 -11.87 5.12
C ILE A 111 -3.79 -11.61 4.06
N ALA A 112 -3.36 -11.29 2.84
CA ALA A 112 -4.21 -11.22 1.66
C ALA A 112 -3.74 -12.26 0.64
N PHE A 113 -4.69 -12.89 -0.04
CA PHE A 113 -4.40 -13.86 -1.10
C PHE A 113 -4.73 -13.27 -2.47
N GLY A 114 -3.83 -13.50 -3.43
CA GLY A 114 -4.07 -13.22 -4.85
C GLY A 114 -5.08 -14.23 -5.40
N TRP A 115 -6.37 -14.00 -5.14
CA TRP A 115 -7.42 -14.99 -5.37
C TRP A 115 -7.50 -15.42 -6.84
N ASP A 116 -7.46 -14.47 -7.78
CA ASP A 116 -7.49 -14.78 -9.22
C ASP A 116 -6.28 -15.63 -9.65
N ARG A 117 -5.10 -15.37 -9.07
CA ARG A 117 -3.90 -16.19 -9.32
C ARG A 117 -4.05 -17.61 -8.77
N ILE A 118 -4.62 -17.77 -7.58
CA ILE A 118 -4.90 -19.10 -7.01
C ILE A 118 -5.83 -19.87 -7.95
N VAL A 119 -6.93 -19.25 -8.37
CA VAL A 119 -7.90 -19.90 -9.27
C VAL A 119 -7.26 -20.22 -10.63
N SER A 120 -6.41 -19.35 -11.18
CA SER A 120 -5.72 -19.61 -12.45
C SER A 120 -4.78 -20.81 -12.36
N LEU A 121 -4.03 -20.93 -11.26
CA LEU A 121 -3.15 -22.07 -11.00
C LEU A 121 -3.94 -23.38 -10.86
N LEU A 122 -5.08 -23.35 -10.14
CA LEU A 122 -5.96 -24.52 -9.98
C LEU A 122 -6.63 -24.93 -11.30
N ALA A 123 -6.99 -23.96 -12.15
CA ALA A 123 -7.56 -24.20 -13.46
C ALA A 123 -6.53 -24.60 -14.53
N GLY A 124 -5.22 -24.50 -14.22
CA GLY A 124 -4.15 -24.82 -15.15
C GLY A 124 -4.04 -23.83 -16.33
N VAL A 125 -4.39 -22.57 -16.09
CA VAL A 125 -4.33 -21.48 -17.10
C VAL A 125 -3.31 -20.42 -16.69
N ASP A 126 -2.56 -19.92 -17.66
CA ASP A 126 -1.45 -18.98 -17.43
C ASP A 126 -1.96 -17.56 -17.10
N SER A 127 -3.09 -17.17 -17.70
CA SER A 127 -3.66 -15.84 -17.55
C SER A 127 -4.80 -15.82 -16.53
N ILE A 128 -4.76 -14.87 -15.60
CA ILE A 128 -5.89 -14.59 -14.71
C ILE A 128 -7.15 -14.14 -15.48
N ARG A 129 -6.99 -13.69 -16.73
CA ARG A 129 -8.13 -13.31 -17.59
C ARG A 129 -9.06 -14.49 -17.86
N ASP A 130 -8.55 -15.71 -17.86
CA ASP A 130 -9.33 -16.91 -18.16
C ASP A 130 -10.17 -17.39 -16.97
N VAL A 131 -9.98 -16.80 -15.78
CA VAL A 131 -10.76 -17.10 -14.56
C VAL A 131 -11.62 -15.92 -14.10
N ILE A 132 -11.62 -14.82 -14.87
CA ILE A 132 -12.47 -13.65 -14.64
C ILE A 132 -13.52 -13.61 -15.74
N ALA A 133 -14.80 -13.44 -15.39
CA ALA A 133 -15.89 -13.51 -16.36
C ALA A 133 -15.80 -12.44 -17.48
N PHE A 134 -15.41 -11.20 -17.12
CA PHE A 134 -15.31 -10.06 -18.03
C PHE A 134 -14.00 -9.28 -17.80
N PRO A 135 -12.85 -9.86 -18.21
CA PRO A 135 -11.53 -9.30 -17.92
C PRO A 135 -11.25 -8.06 -18.77
N LYS A 136 -10.32 -7.23 -18.29
CA LYS A 136 -9.78 -6.09 -19.06
C LYS A 136 -8.57 -6.53 -19.90
N SER A 137 -8.35 -5.87 -21.03
CA SER A 137 -7.12 -6.04 -21.83
C SER A 137 -5.96 -5.23 -21.24
N GLY A 138 -4.81 -5.20 -21.93
CA GLY A 138 -3.71 -4.31 -21.55
C GLY A 138 -4.15 -2.84 -21.47
N GLY A 139 -3.61 -2.09 -20.51
CA GLY A 139 -3.92 -0.66 -20.32
C GLY A 139 -5.28 -0.37 -19.67
N GLY A 140 -5.95 -1.37 -19.08
CA GLY A 140 -7.23 -1.18 -18.36
C GLY A 140 -8.46 -1.03 -19.25
N PHE A 141 -8.33 -1.21 -20.56
CA PHE A 141 -9.45 -1.15 -21.51
C PHE A 141 -10.38 -2.36 -21.40
N ASP A 142 -11.67 -2.13 -21.57
CA ASP A 142 -12.72 -3.16 -21.62
C ASP A 142 -13.25 -3.32 -23.07
N PRO A 143 -12.84 -4.37 -23.80
CA PRO A 143 -13.34 -4.59 -25.16
C PRO A 143 -14.83 -4.90 -25.25
N LEU A 144 -15.46 -5.38 -24.17
CA LEU A 144 -16.88 -5.73 -24.15
C LEU A 144 -17.78 -4.49 -24.10
N THR A 145 -17.37 -3.51 -23.29
CA THR A 145 -18.17 -2.30 -23.02
C THR A 145 -17.59 -1.03 -23.63
N ALA A 146 -16.39 -1.12 -24.22
CA ALA A 146 -15.58 0.00 -24.69
C ALA A 146 -15.22 1.02 -23.57
N ALA A 147 -15.12 0.56 -22.32
CA ALA A 147 -14.69 1.40 -21.20
C ALA A 147 -13.15 1.52 -21.11
N PRO A 148 -12.60 2.62 -20.56
CA PRO A 148 -13.29 3.81 -20.08
C PRO A 148 -13.80 4.70 -21.23
N ALA A 149 -14.89 5.43 -20.98
CA ALA A 149 -15.51 6.35 -21.93
C ALA A 149 -15.59 7.77 -21.33
N PRO A 150 -15.61 8.84 -22.15
CA PRO A 150 -15.75 10.20 -21.65
C PRO A 150 -17.13 10.41 -21.01
N ILE A 151 -17.18 11.29 -20.00
CA ILE A 151 -18.42 11.74 -19.35
C ILE A 151 -18.92 13.05 -19.95
N THR A 152 -20.22 13.33 -19.80
CA THR A 152 -20.82 14.58 -20.28
C THR A 152 -20.36 15.79 -19.45
N PRO A 153 -20.41 17.01 -20.00
CA PRO A 153 -20.12 18.23 -19.24
C PRO A 153 -21.01 18.40 -17.99
N ALA A 154 -22.27 17.97 -18.06
CA ALA A 154 -23.20 18.01 -16.93
C ALA A 154 -22.72 17.11 -15.79
N GLN A 155 -22.40 15.84 -16.09
CA GLN A 155 -21.85 14.89 -15.11
C GLN A 155 -20.52 15.39 -14.52
N ARG A 156 -19.64 15.96 -15.35
CA ARG A 156 -18.34 16.49 -14.88
C ARG A 156 -18.51 17.66 -13.92
N LYS A 157 -19.48 18.54 -14.20
CA LYS A 157 -19.86 19.65 -13.33
C LYS A 157 -20.46 19.17 -12.01
N GLU A 158 -21.37 18.21 -12.05
CA GLU A 158 -22.01 17.63 -10.86
C GLU A 158 -21.01 16.86 -9.99
N ALA A 159 -20.03 16.19 -10.59
CA ALA A 159 -18.97 15.49 -9.88
C ALA A 159 -17.94 16.44 -9.21
N GLY A 160 -17.98 17.75 -9.51
CA GLY A 160 -17.11 18.74 -8.87
C GLY A 160 -15.65 18.71 -9.34
N VAL A 161 -15.33 18.00 -10.44
CA VAL A 161 -13.93 17.80 -10.90
C VAL A 161 -13.22 19.13 -11.23
N ASP A 162 -13.95 20.09 -11.80
CA ASP A 162 -13.42 21.44 -12.12
C ASP A 162 -13.90 22.52 -11.13
N ALA A 163 -14.46 22.13 -9.98
CA ALA A 163 -14.93 23.09 -9.02
C ALA A 163 -13.74 23.91 -8.50
N THR A 164 -13.84 25.23 -8.57
CA THR A 164 -12.86 26.10 -7.92
C THR A 164 -13.06 26.02 -6.41
N PRO A 165 -12.02 25.65 -5.62
CA PRO A 165 -12.14 25.60 -4.17
C PRO A 165 -12.60 26.95 -3.63
N ALA A 166 -13.54 26.94 -2.68
CA ALA A 166 -13.91 28.16 -1.97
C ALA A 166 -12.69 28.64 -1.17
N LYS A 167 -12.33 29.93 -1.31
CA LYS A 167 -11.37 30.55 -0.41
C LYS A 167 -12.00 30.62 0.98
N ASP A 168 -11.34 29.96 1.93
CA ASP A 168 -11.54 30.08 3.38
C ASP A 168 -12.85 29.47 3.92
N LEU A 169 -12.77 28.21 4.35
CA LEU A 169 -13.58 27.76 5.49
C LEU A 169 -12.78 28.06 6.76
N PRO A 170 -13.33 28.79 7.75
CA PRO A 170 -12.66 28.95 9.03
C PRO A 170 -12.39 27.56 9.62
N ALA A 171 -11.15 27.33 10.07
CA ALA A 171 -10.79 26.13 10.82
C ALA A 171 -11.83 25.92 11.93
N GLN A 172 -12.53 24.78 11.90
CA GLN A 172 -13.49 24.45 12.93
C GLN A 172 -12.76 24.48 14.29
N ALA A 173 -13.29 25.30 15.20
CA ALA A 173 -12.78 25.54 16.54
C ALA A 173 -12.97 24.34 17.48
#